data_AF-K6PQ24-F1
#
_entry.id   AF-K6PQ24-F1
#
_cell.length_a   1.000
_cell.length_b   1.000
_cell.length_c   1.000
_cell.angle_alpha   90.00
_cell.angle_beta   90.00
_cell.angle_gamma   90.00
#
_symmetry.space_group_name_H-M   'P 1'
#
loop_
_entity.id
_entity.type
_entity.pdbx_description
1 polymer ?
#
loop_
_entity_poly.entity_id
_entity_poly.type
_entity_poly.pdbx_seq_one_letter_code
_entity_poly.pdbx_strand_id
1 'polypeptide(L)'
;MMAEPMQRLTGLQMALGMVNQGMLWLICQRLDLQPRCGRKRGQLANWLFREACRHPQLAQRLAAELTPCLLPGYRPGSPPEPQQVVSLLKRSRRKGLALGLLWGMGDTLVDPAWASAWNQWLKDSADWRRRFEQYLTLLNEQETVQVAQSIVTEAEARRDRMRQALVRMARSCREEMKRLKERIATLEEVNRQLAALRPLQNTRILVVGDPNHAGGYQQVVNRYGGDMVFADGTSRQWVRKALDGRYDAIVVVTAYGYHTTQMMIQKHAPEVPLFSARRGGLGEMERVLVTQVIPALFKRLRSLDEPASA
;
A
#
# COMPACT_ATOMS: atom_id res chain seq x y z
N MET A 1 -18.70 -4.60 -5.90
CA MET A 1 -17.85 -5.64 -5.27
C MET A 1 -17.37 -5.12 -3.91
N MET A 2 -18.20 -5.30 -2.87
CA MET A 2 -17.91 -4.87 -1.49
C MET A 2 -18.15 -6.02 -0.49
N ALA A 3 -18.38 -7.25 -0.97
CA ALA A 3 -18.87 -8.37 -0.17
C ALA A 3 -17.76 -9.11 0.60
N GLU A 4 -16.57 -9.24 0.02
CA GLU A 4 -15.44 -10.02 0.56
C GLU A 4 -14.92 -9.47 1.91
N PRO A 5 -14.68 -8.15 2.07
CA PRO A 5 -14.23 -7.61 3.36
C PRO A 5 -15.31 -7.75 4.44
N MET A 6 -16.57 -7.58 4.08
CA MET A 6 -17.68 -7.62 5.04
C MET A 6 -17.94 -9.03 5.61
N GLN A 7 -17.82 -10.08 4.79
CA GLN A 7 -17.99 -11.45 5.27
C GLN A 7 -16.85 -11.88 6.19
N ARG A 8 -15.61 -11.56 5.83
CA ARG A 8 -14.43 -11.81 6.67
C ARG A 8 -14.52 -11.08 8.01
N LEU A 9 -14.95 -9.82 8.00
CA LEU A 9 -15.21 -9.05 9.21
C LEU A 9 -16.32 -9.66 10.07
N THR A 10 -17.40 -10.14 9.46
CA THR A 10 -18.48 -10.84 10.18
C THR A 10 -17.98 -12.10 10.88
N GLY A 11 -17.15 -12.90 10.20
CA GLY A 11 -16.50 -14.07 10.79
C GLY A 11 -15.59 -13.72 11.96
N LEU A 12 -14.82 -12.64 11.82
CA LEU A 12 -13.92 -12.14 12.86
C LEU A 12 -14.69 -11.69 14.11
N GLN A 13 -15.80 -10.98 13.93
CA GLN A 13 -16.67 -10.58 15.03
C GLN A 13 -17.26 -11.79 15.77
N MET A 14 -17.74 -12.80 15.02
CA MET A 14 -18.26 -14.03 15.61
C MET A 14 -17.18 -14.80 16.38
N ALA A 15 -16.00 -14.99 15.78
CA ALA A 15 -14.88 -15.70 16.39
C ALA A 15 -14.44 -15.08 17.72
N LEU A 16 -14.31 -13.74 17.76
CA LEU A 16 -13.96 -13.02 18.99
C LEU A 16 -15.01 -13.19 20.09
N GLY A 17 -16.29 -13.35 19.73
CA GLY A 17 -17.37 -13.63 20.67
C GLY A 17 -17.35 -15.04 21.27
N MET A 18 -16.62 -15.97 20.65
CA MET A 18 -16.54 -17.38 21.07
C MET A 18 -15.31 -17.70 21.91
N VAL A 19 -14.29 -16.84 21.90
CA VAL A 19 -13.03 -17.04 22.63
C VAL A 19 -13.12 -16.44 24.03
N ASN A 20 -12.60 -17.17 25.03
CA ASN A 20 -12.60 -16.72 26.42
C ASN A 20 -11.67 -15.52 26.62
N GLN A 21 -11.98 -14.69 27.62
CA GLN A 21 -11.27 -13.43 27.88
C GLN A 21 -9.76 -13.61 28.06
N GLY A 22 -9.31 -14.62 28.82
CA GLY A 22 -7.88 -14.88 29.03
C GLY A 22 -7.14 -15.19 27.72
N MET A 23 -7.77 -15.93 26.82
CA MET A 23 -7.20 -16.23 25.50
C MET A 23 -7.14 -14.99 24.59
N LEU A 24 -8.14 -14.13 24.65
CA LEU A 24 -8.10 -12.85 23.93
C LEU A 24 -6.94 -11.96 24.39
N TRP A 25 -6.65 -11.94 25.69
CA TRP A 25 -5.50 -11.22 26.24
C TRP A 25 -4.16 -11.82 25.81
N LEU A 26 -4.03 -13.14 25.77
CA LEU A 26 -2.84 -13.82 25.25
C LEU A 26 -2.62 -13.52 23.76
N ILE A 27 -3.69 -13.48 22.97
CA ILE A 27 -3.62 -13.08 21.56
C ILE A 27 -3.15 -11.62 21.44
N CYS A 28 -3.67 -10.71 22.28
CA CYS A 28 -3.17 -9.34 22.30
C CYS A 28 -1.66 -9.28 22.58
N GLN A 29 -1.17 -10.04 23.56
CA GLN A 29 0.26 -10.08 23.89
C GLN A 29 1.11 -10.61 22.72
N ARG A 30 0.69 -11.70 22.06
CA ARG A 30 1.41 -12.28 20.91
C ARG A 30 1.45 -11.37 19.67
N LEU A 31 0.46 -10.49 19.55
CA LEU A 31 0.35 -9.54 18.46
C LEU A 31 0.91 -8.16 18.82
N ASP A 32 1.59 -8.03 19.96
CA ASP A 32 2.14 -6.77 20.48
C ASP A 32 1.09 -5.65 20.60
N LEU A 33 -0.14 -6.02 20.92
CA LEU A 33 -1.26 -5.10 21.10
C LEU A 33 -1.40 -4.70 22.58
N GLN A 34 -1.54 -3.41 22.84
CA GLN A 34 -1.74 -2.87 24.18
C GLN A 34 -3.16 -2.30 24.37
N PRO A 35 -4.18 -3.15 24.63
CA PRO A 35 -5.49 -2.65 25.01
C PRO A 35 -5.42 -1.96 26.38
N ARG A 36 -6.13 -0.82 26.52
CA ARG A 36 -6.25 -0.13 27.83
C ARG A 36 -6.73 -1.11 28.91
N CYS A 37 -6.08 -1.08 30.07
CA CYS A 37 -6.30 -1.97 31.21
C CYS A 37 -7.79 -2.00 31.63
N GLY A 38 -8.27 -3.16 32.12
CA GLY A 38 -9.60 -3.27 32.76
C GLY A 38 -10.79 -3.61 31.85
N ARG A 39 -10.57 -3.95 30.57
CA ARG A 39 -11.67 -4.30 29.65
C ARG A 39 -12.23 -5.70 29.94
N LYS A 40 -13.56 -5.78 30.12
CA LYS A 40 -14.32 -7.06 30.17
C LYS A 40 -14.29 -7.75 28.79
N ARG A 41 -14.52 -9.06 28.72
CA ARG A 41 -14.52 -9.87 27.47
C ARG A 41 -15.14 -9.16 26.26
N GLY A 42 -16.39 -8.69 26.40
CA GLY A 42 -17.11 -8.04 25.30
C GLY A 42 -16.50 -6.72 24.83
N GLN A 43 -15.89 -5.95 25.75
CA GLN A 43 -15.20 -4.70 25.42
C GLN A 43 -13.85 -4.95 24.74
N LEU A 44 -13.15 -6.02 25.11
CA LEU A 44 -11.91 -6.43 24.47
C LEU A 44 -12.16 -6.96 23.06
N ALA A 45 -13.15 -7.85 22.90
CA ALA A 45 -13.57 -8.39 21.60
C ALA A 45 -14.03 -7.27 20.64
N ASN A 46 -14.88 -6.35 21.11
CA ASN A 46 -15.32 -5.22 20.29
C ASN A 46 -14.18 -4.27 19.89
N TRP A 47 -13.18 -4.12 20.75
CA TRP A 47 -12.02 -3.31 20.42
C TRP A 47 -11.13 -3.97 19.38
N LEU A 48 -10.78 -5.25 19.56
CA LEU A 48 -10.03 -6.02 18.58
C LEU A 48 -10.71 -6.00 17.21
N PHE A 49 -12.04 -6.13 17.19
CA PHE A 49 -12.83 -6.01 15.97
C PHE A 49 -12.69 -4.62 15.32
N ARG A 50 -12.82 -3.54 16.10
CA ARG A 50 -12.66 -2.17 15.58
C ARG A 50 -11.25 -1.89 15.07
N GLU A 51 -10.21 -2.39 15.74
CA GLU A 51 -8.84 -2.24 15.25
C GLU A 51 -8.61 -3.06 13.97
N ALA A 52 -9.16 -4.27 13.88
CA ALA A 52 -9.11 -5.09 12.67
C ALA A 52 -9.81 -4.41 11.47
N CYS A 53 -10.91 -3.68 11.69
CA CYS A 53 -11.57 -2.88 10.66
C CYS A 53 -10.71 -1.70 10.16
N ARG A 54 -9.86 -1.12 11.03
CA ARG A 54 -8.97 -0.01 10.67
C ARG A 54 -7.68 -0.48 10.02
N HIS A 55 -7.22 -1.69 10.36
CA HIS A 55 -5.93 -2.23 9.94
C HIS A 55 -6.10 -3.61 9.29
N PRO A 56 -6.21 -3.69 7.94
CA PRO A 56 -6.44 -4.96 7.23
C PRO A 56 -5.38 -6.04 7.51
N GLN A 57 -4.12 -5.66 7.70
CA GLN A 57 -3.04 -6.58 8.07
C GLN A 57 -3.24 -7.20 9.46
N LEU A 58 -3.83 -6.45 10.39
CA LEU A 58 -4.18 -6.95 11.73
C LEU A 58 -5.32 -7.97 11.65
N ALA A 59 -6.30 -7.77 10.76
CA ALA A 59 -7.38 -8.74 10.55
C ALA A 59 -6.86 -10.12 10.09
N GLN A 60 -5.85 -10.14 9.21
CA GLN A 60 -5.21 -11.38 8.77
C GLN A 60 -4.45 -12.08 9.92
N ARG A 61 -3.66 -11.32 10.69
CA ARG A 61 -2.94 -11.85 11.85
C ARG A 61 -3.88 -12.38 12.94
N LEU A 62 -4.98 -11.67 13.20
CA LEU A 62 -6.03 -12.12 14.12
C LEU A 62 -6.72 -13.40 13.63
N ALA A 63 -7.02 -13.52 12.33
CA ALA A 63 -7.59 -14.74 11.78
C ALA A 63 -6.64 -15.94 12.00
N ALA A 64 -5.33 -15.75 11.79
CA ALA A 64 -4.33 -16.78 12.04
C ALA A 64 -4.25 -17.20 13.51
N GLU A 65 -4.30 -16.26 14.46
CA GLU A 65 -4.29 -16.57 15.91
C GLU A 65 -5.60 -17.20 16.41
N LEU A 66 -6.75 -16.80 15.84
CA LEU A 66 -8.06 -17.31 16.26
C LEU A 66 -8.35 -18.70 15.68
N THR A 67 -7.77 -19.06 14.55
CA THR A 67 -8.03 -20.35 13.86
C THR A 67 -7.66 -21.57 14.73
N PRO A 68 -6.47 -21.66 15.35
CA PRO A 68 -6.13 -22.74 16.29
C PRO A 68 -7.08 -22.83 17.48
N CYS A 69 -7.62 -21.70 17.94
CA CYS A 69 -8.57 -21.66 19.06
C CYS A 69 -9.93 -22.26 18.70
N LEU A 70 -10.34 -22.13 17.43
CA LEU A 70 -11.60 -22.68 16.92
C LEU A 70 -11.46 -24.11 16.42
N LEU A 71 -10.27 -24.47 15.90
CA LEU A 71 -9.96 -25.77 15.31
C LEU A 71 -8.71 -26.39 15.98
N PRO A 72 -8.87 -27.12 17.09
CA PRO A 72 -7.76 -27.79 17.77
C PRO A 72 -7.12 -28.83 16.85
N GLY A 73 -5.80 -28.74 16.63
CA GLY A 73 -5.05 -29.60 15.71
C GLY A 73 -4.69 -28.95 14.37
N TYR A 74 -5.13 -27.72 14.14
CA TYR A 74 -4.70 -26.92 13.00
C TYR A 74 -3.21 -26.52 13.10
N ARG A 75 -2.46 -26.69 12.01
CA ARG A 75 -1.07 -26.25 11.92
C ARG A 75 -1.01 -24.79 11.43
N PRO A 76 -0.31 -23.90 12.13
CA PRO A 76 -0.17 -22.51 11.69
C PRO A 76 0.61 -22.41 10.37
N GLY A 77 0.11 -21.63 9.41
CA GLY A 77 0.83 -21.29 8.17
C GLY A 77 0.05 -21.44 6.86
N SER A 78 -1.11 -22.10 6.86
CA SER A 78 -1.95 -22.32 5.65
C SER A 78 -3.44 -22.29 6.00
N PRO A 79 -4.37 -21.88 5.12
CA PRO A 79 -5.80 -21.96 5.41
C PRO A 79 -6.24 -23.37 5.88
N PRO A 80 -7.24 -23.50 6.76
CA PRO A 80 -7.72 -24.81 7.21
C PRO A 80 -8.36 -25.57 6.05
N GLU A 81 -8.21 -26.90 6.04
CA GLU A 81 -8.79 -27.76 5.00
C GLU A 81 -10.33 -27.76 5.07
N PRO A 82 -11.04 -27.78 3.93
CA PRO A 82 -12.51 -27.76 3.90
C PRO A 82 -13.16 -28.81 4.79
N GLN A 83 -12.61 -30.03 4.80
CA GLN A 83 -13.13 -31.14 5.59
C GLN A 83 -12.97 -30.93 7.10
N GLN A 84 -11.93 -30.22 7.53
CA GLN A 84 -11.72 -29.89 8.94
C GLN A 84 -12.79 -28.90 9.41
N VAL A 85 -13.11 -27.91 8.57
CA VAL A 85 -14.15 -26.92 8.87
C VAL A 85 -15.55 -27.54 8.85
N VAL A 86 -15.84 -28.44 7.91
CA VAL A 86 -17.11 -29.19 7.88
C VAL A 86 -17.24 -30.12 9.08
N SER A 87 -16.17 -30.81 9.46
CA SER A 87 -16.16 -31.64 10.67
C SER A 87 -16.41 -30.80 11.93
N LEU A 88 -15.86 -29.58 11.98
CA LEU A 88 -16.15 -28.62 13.03
C LEU A 88 -17.59 -28.08 12.98
N LEU A 89 -18.15 -27.83 11.79
CA LEU A 89 -19.55 -27.45 11.61
C LEU A 89 -20.51 -28.54 12.13
N LYS A 90 -20.20 -29.82 11.87
CA LYS A 90 -20.96 -30.97 12.38
C LYS A 90 -20.94 -31.05 13.91
N ARG A 91 -19.81 -30.74 14.54
CA ARG A 91 -19.64 -30.77 16.01
C ARG A 91 -20.16 -29.51 16.71
N SER A 92 -20.01 -28.35 16.07
CA SER A 92 -20.34 -27.03 16.64
C SER A 92 -20.60 -26.03 15.52
N ARG A 93 -21.89 -25.87 15.20
CA ARG A 93 -22.40 -24.96 14.15
C ARG A 93 -21.82 -23.54 14.25
N ARG A 94 -21.73 -22.95 15.45
CA ARG A 94 -21.21 -21.59 15.65
C ARG A 94 -19.70 -21.47 15.36
N LYS A 95 -18.88 -22.43 15.83
CA LYS A 95 -17.42 -22.43 15.60
C LYS A 95 -17.09 -22.64 14.13
N GLY A 96 -17.76 -23.60 13.49
CA GLY A 96 -17.58 -23.86 12.07
C GLY A 96 -18.02 -22.68 11.19
N LEU A 97 -19.13 -22.01 11.53
CA LEU A 97 -19.60 -20.81 10.83
C LEU A 97 -18.68 -19.60 11.03
N ALA A 98 -18.06 -19.43 12.20
CA ALA A 98 -17.11 -18.35 12.42
C ALA A 98 -15.82 -18.58 11.62
N LEU A 99 -15.33 -19.83 11.56
CA LEU A 99 -14.12 -20.20 10.84
C LEU A 99 -14.28 -20.05 9.32
N GLY A 100 -15.40 -20.53 8.78
CA GLY A 100 -16.33 -19.63 8.09
C GLY A 100 -15.90 -18.73 6.93
N LEU A 101 -16.73 -17.74 6.65
CA LEU A 101 -16.60 -16.38 7.19
C LEU A 101 -15.14 -15.87 7.36
N LEU A 102 -14.39 -16.23 8.41
CA LEU A 102 -13.01 -15.74 8.60
C LEU A 102 -12.10 -16.00 7.39
N TRP A 103 -12.18 -17.20 6.82
CA TRP A 103 -11.37 -17.60 5.68
C TRP A 103 -12.03 -17.29 4.33
N GLY A 104 -13.11 -16.50 4.29
CA GLY A 104 -13.73 -16.07 3.03
C GLY A 104 -14.46 -17.20 2.30
N MET A 105 -14.96 -18.20 3.02
CA MET A 105 -15.58 -19.39 2.42
C MET A 105 -16.88 -19.14 1.63
N GLY A 106 -17.43 -17.91 1.65
CA GLY A 106 -18.54 -17.51 0.76
C GLY A 106 -18.13 -17.43 -0.72
N ASP A 107 -16.85 -17.16 -0.99
CA ASP A 107 -16.28 -17.12 -2.34
C ASP A 107 -15.74 -18.51 -2.79
N THR A 108 -15.67 -19.49 -1.89
CA THR A 108 -15.24 -20.87 -2.18
C THR A 108 -16.34 -21.76 -2.79
N LEU A 109 -17.47 -21.19 -3.18
CA LEU A 109 -18.42 -21.88 -4.07
C LEU A 109 -17.87 -22.10 -5.49
N VAL A 110 -16.77 -21.42 -5.84
CA VAL A 110 -16.04 -21.61 -7.10
C VAL A 110 -14.95 -22.69 -6.98
N ASP A 111 -14.46 -22.96 -5.76
CA ASP A 111 -13.50 -24.05 -5.48
C ASP A 111 -14.27 -25.37 -5.34
N PRO A 112 -14.04 -26.36 -6.23
CA PRO A 112 -14.77 -27.62 -6.23
C PRO A 112 -14.67 -28.39 -4.90
N ALA A 113 -13.54 -28.30 -4.19
CA ALA A 113 -13.32 -29.03 -2.95
C ALA A 113 -14.18 -28.46 -1.80
N TRP A 114 -14.28 -27.13 -1.75
CA TRP A 114 -15.11 -26.43 -0.77
C TRP A 114 -16.60 -26.51 -1.08
N ALA A 115 -16.99 -26.33 -2.34
CA ALA A 115 -18.38 -26.49 -2.78
C ALA A 115 -18.88 -27.92 -2.52
N SER A 116 -18.05 -28.93 -2.77
CA SER A 116 -18.36 -30.33 -2.46
C SER A 116 -18.52 -30.56 -0.96
N ALA A 117 -17.60 -30.06 -0.13
CA ALA A 117 -17.66 -30.23 1.32
C ALA A 117 -18.89 -29.54 1.95
N TRP A 118 -19.28 -28.35 1.47
CA TRP A 118 -20.49 -27.64 1.88
C TRP A 118 -21.77 -28.35 1.44
N ASN A 119 -21.83 -28.80 0.19
CA ASN A 119 -22.97 -29.58 -0.30
C ASN A 119 -23.11 -30.90 0.45
N GLN A 120 -22.00 -31.55 0.79
CA GLN A 120 -21.99 -32.76 1.61
C GLN A 120 -22.50 -32.47 3.03
N TRP A 121 -22.07 -31.37 3.65
CA TRP A 121 -22.59 -30.93 4.96
C TRP A 121 -24.09 -30.58 4.93
N LEU A 122 -24.54 -29.84 3.92
CA LEU A 122 -25.95 -29.49 3.72
C LEU A 122 -26.81 -30.74 3.54
N LYS A 123 -26.34 -31.71 2.74
CA LYS A 123 -26.99 -33.02 2.53
C LYS A 123 -26.96 -33.92 3.77
N ASP A 124 -25.87 -33.90 4.54
CA ASP A 124 -25.69 -34.68 5.77
C ASP A 124 -26.38 -34.05 6.99
N SER A 125 -26.90 -32.83 6.89
CA SER A 125 -27.66 -32.22 7.96
C SER A 125 -28.98 -32.98 8.13
N ALA A 126 -28.99 -33.97 9.04
CA ALA A 126 -30.13 -34.84 9.33
C ALA A 126 -31.41 -34.04 9.69
N ASP A 127 -31.25 -32.80 10.13
CA ASP A 127 -32.33 -31.85 10.37
C ASP A 127 -32.96 -31.30 9.08
N TRP A 128 -32.24 -31.18 7.96
CA TRP A 128 -32.80 -30.71 6.69
C TRP A 128 -33.71 -31.76 6.07
N ARG A 129 -33.31 -33.04 6.06
CA ARG A 129 -34.19 -34.14 5.63
C ARG A 129 -35.44 -34.24 6.50
N ARG A 130 -35.29 -34.17 7.83
CA ARG A 130 -36.42 -34.29 8.76
C ARG A 130 -37.39 -33.10 8.72
N ARG A 131 -36.89 -31.88 8.56
CA ARG A 131 -37.71 -30.67 8.40
C ARG A 131 -38.34 -30.60 7.01
N PHE A 132 -37.65 -31.06 5.97
CA PHE A 132 -38.19 -31.11 4.62
C PHE A 132 -39.30 -32.17 4.50
N GLU A 133 -39.14 -33.34 5.13
CA GLU A 133 -40.20 -34.37 5.25
C GLU A 133 -41.39 -33.86 6.08
N GLN A 134 -41.16 -33.21 7.22
CA GLN A 134 -42.24 -32.57 8.01
C GLN A 134 -42.93 -31.44 7.25
N TYR A 135 -42.18 -30.64 6.50
CA TYR A 135 -42.70 -29.54 5.68
C TYR A 135 -43.52 -30.07 4.50
N LEU A 136 -43.07 -31.12 3.80
CA LEU A 136 -43.85 -31.78 2.74
C LEU A 136 -45.11 -32.47 3.27
N THR A 137 -45.08 -32.98 4.52
CA THR A 137 -46.26 -33.57 5.17
C THR A 137 -47.26 -32.51 5.64
N LEU A 138 -46.78 -31.33 6.04
CA LEU A 138 -47.60 -30.14 6.35
C LEU A 138 -48.17 -29.45 5.11
N LEU A 139 -47.53 -29.62 3.95
CA LEU A 139 -47.85 -28.97 2.67
C LEU A 139 -48.95 -29.67 1.85
N ASN A 140 -49.78 -30.51 2.46
CA ASN A 140 -50.98 -31.05 1.80
C ASN A 140 -52.09 -30.00 1.56
N GLU A 141 -51.81 -28.71 1.74
CA GLU A 141 -52.68 -27.60 1.36
C GLU A 141 -52.08 -26.85 0.15
N GLN A 142 -52.76 -26.95 -0.99
CA GLN A 142 -52.31 -26.52 -2.34
C GLN A 142 -51.92 -25.03 -2.47
N GLU A 143 -52.35 -24.17 -1.55
CA GLU A 143 -52.08 -22.72 -1.60
C GLU A 143 -50.62 -22.37 -1.29
N THR A 144 -49.95 -23.17 -0.46
CA THR A 144 -48.58 -22.88 -0.02
C THR A 144 -47.51 -23.12 -1.10
N VAL A 145 -47.78 -23.98 -2.08
CA VAL A 145 -46.85 -24.28 -3.19
C VAL A 145 -46.76 -23.10 -4.17
N GLN A 146 -47.88 -22.40 -4.42
CA GLN A 146 -47.91 -21.23 -5.29
C GLN A 146 -47.17 -20.03 -4.68
N VAL A 147 -47.31 -19.83 -3.36
CA VAL A 147 -46.58 -18.77 -2.64
C VAL A 147 -45.07 -19.04 -2.62
N ALA A 148 -44.65 -20.30 -2.43
CA ALA A 148 -43.24 -20.66 -2.48
C ALA A 148 -42.63 -20.45 -3.88
N GLN A 149 -43.39 -20.78 -4.95
CA GLN A 149 -42.96 -20.54 -6.33
C GLN A 149 -42.88 -19.04 -6.67
N SER A 150 -43.79 -18.20 -6.15
CA SER A 150 -43.71 -16.75 -6.38
C SER A 150 -42.49 -16.12 -5.70
N ILE A 151 -42.16 -16.56 -4.48
CA ILE A 151 -40.99 -16.08 -3.73
C ILE A 151 -39.68 -16.46 -4.45
N VAL A 152 -39.58 -17.68 -4.98
CA VAL A 152 -38.41 -18.12 -5.76
C VAL A 152 -38.26 -17.29 -7.04
N THR A 153 -39.36 -17.10 -7.78
CA THR A 153 -39.38 -16.31 -9.02
C THR A 153 -38.97 -14.84 -8.76
N GLU A 154 -39.44 -14.26 -7.66
CA GLU A 154 -39.10 -12.88 -7.28
C GLU A 154 -37.62 -12.75 -6.84
N ALA A 155 -37.10 -13.77 -6.13
CA ALA A 155 -35.70 -13.85 -5.77
C ALA A 155 -34.78 -13.99 -6.98
N GLU A 156 -35.17 -14.79 -7.98
CA GLU A 156 -34.44 -14.92 -9.25
C GLU A 156 -34.46 -13.63 -10.07
N ALA A 157 -35.62 -12.97 -10.17
CA ALA A 157 -35.72 -11.67 -10.83
C ALA A 157 -34.85 -10.61 -10.13
N ARG A 158 -34.78 -10.63 -8.79
CA ARG A 158 -33.90 -9.74 -8.02
C ARG A 158 -32.42 -10.03 -8.27
N ARG A 159 -32.04 -11.31 -8.33
CA ARG A 159 -30.67 -11.75 -8.67
C ARG A 159 -30.28 -11.25 -10.06
N ASP A 160 -31.16 -11.36 -11.04
CA ASP A 160 -30.86 -10.97 -12.42
C ASP A 160 -30.74 -9.45 -12.59
N ARG A 161 -31.58 -8.67 -11.90
CA ARG A 161 -31.43 -7.20 -11.82
C ARG A 161 -30.10 -6.79 -11.20
N MET A 162 -29.69 -7.47 -10.12
CA MET A 162 -28.39 -7.23 -9.47
C MET A 162 -27.22 -7.62 -10.38
N ARG A 163 -27.34 -8.73 -11.13
CA ARG A 163 -26.33 -9.14 -12.11
C ARG A 163 -26.17 -8.11 -13.22
N GLN A 164 -27.25 -7.59 -13.77
CA GLN A 164 -27.21 -6.54 -14.80
C GLN A 164 -26.66 -5.22 -14.25
N ALA A 165 -26.96 -4.86 -13.01
CA ALA A 165 -26.39 -3.67 -12.36
C ALA A 165 -24.87 -3.81 -12.17
N LEU A 166 -24.40 -5.00 -11.74
CA LEU A 166 -22.97 -5.29 -11.60
C LEU A 166 -22.23 -5.24 -12.94
N VAL A 167 -22.82 -5.75 -14.02
CA VAL A 167 -22.23 -5.66 -15.37
C VAL A 167 -22.11 -4.20 -15.82
N ARG A 168 -23.13 -3.38 -15.59
CA ARG A 168 -23.10 -1.93 -15.90
C ARG A 168 -22.04 -1.19 -15.10
N MET A 169 -21.96 -1.45 -13.79
CA MET A 169 -20.91 -0.87 -12.94
C MET A 169 -19.51 -1.30 -13.39
N ALA A 170 -19.31 -2.59 -13.69
CA ALA A 170 -18.01 -3.09 -14.15
C ALA A 170 -17.58 -2.49 -15.50
N ARG A 171 -18.54 -2.16 -16.38
CA ARG A 171 -18.27 -1.45 -17.62
C ARG A 171 -17.87 0.01 -17.36
N SER A 172 -18.62 0.71 -16.51
CA SER A 172 -18.32 2.09 -16.11
C SER A 172 -16.94 2.21 -15.45
N CYS A 173 -16.60 1.32 -14.52
CA CYS A 173 -15.27 1.31 -13.89
C CYS A 173 -14.14 1.06 -14.91
N ARG A 174 -14.37 0.21 -15.92
CA ARG A 174 -13.37 -0.02 -16.99
C ARG A 174 -13.15 1.23 -17.84
N GLU A 175 -14.23 1.93 -18.18
CA GLU A 175 -14.17 3.18 -18.94
C GLU A 175 -13.47 4.29 -18.14
N GLU A 176 -13.78 4.41 -16.83
CA GLU A 176 -13.09 5.35 -15.94
C GLU A 176 -11.61 5.01 -15.77
N MET A 177 -11.26 3.73 -15.58
CA MET A 177 -9.87 3.29 -15.51
C MET A 177 -9.10 3.63 -16.79
N LYS A 178 -9.72 3.45 -17.97
CA LYS A 178 -9.10 3.80 -19.25
C LYS A 178 -8.84 5.31 -19.31
N ARG A 179 -9.84 6.13 -18.97
CA ARG A 179 -9.74 7.59 -18.93
C ARG A 179 -8.67 8.08 -17.96
N LEU A 180 -8.57 7.47 -16.79
CA LEU A 180 -7.55 7.81 -15.78
C LEU A 180 -6.15 7.45 -16.27
N LYS A 181 -5.96 6.29 -16.91
CA LYS A 181 -4.68 5.90 -17.50
C LYS A 181 -4.22 6.88 -18.58
N GLU A 182 -5.11 7.29 -19.48
CA GLU A 182 -4.82 8.28 -20.52
C GLU A 182 -4.41 9.63 -19.91
N ARG A 183 -5.09 10.06 -18.84
CA ARG A 183 -4.78 11.31 -18.14
C ARG A 183 -3.46 11.26 -17.39
N ILE A 184 -3.12 10.14 -16.76
CA ILE A 184 -1.81 9.92 -16.13
C ILE A 184 -0.70 10.00 -17.18
N ALA A 185 -0.84 9.29 -18.31
CA ALA A 185 0.15 9.32 -19.39
C ALA A 185 0.36 10.75 -19.94
N THR A 186 -0.71 11.53 -20.07
CA THR A 186 -0.64 12.94 -20.48
C THR A 186 0.12 13.78 -19.44
N LEU A 187 -0.17 13.59 -18.16
CA LEU A 187 0.51 14.31 -17.08
C LEU A 187 1.99 13.93 -16.97
N GLU A 188 2.34 12.66 -17.19
CA GLU A 188 3.72 12.19 -17.22
C GLU A 188 4.50 12.76 -18.41
N GLU A 189 3.87 12.91 -19.57
CA GLU A 189 4.46 13.60 -20.72
C GLU A 189 4.72 15.08 -20.41
N VAL A 190 3.74 15.79 -19.85
CA VAL A 190 3.91 17.19 -19.42
C VAL A 190 5.01 17.30 -18.36
N ASN A 191 5.07 16.37 -17.40
CA ASN A 191 6.08 16.38 -16.36
C ASN A 191 7.48 16.11 -16.93
N ARG A 192 7.61 15.23 -17.93
CA ARG A 192 8.88 15.03 -18.67
C ARG A 192 9.31 16.30 -19.39
N GLN A 193 8.37 17.00 -20.03
CA GLN A 193 8.65 18.28 -20.70
C GLN A 193 9.07 19.37 -19.69
N LEU A 194 8.44 19.42 -18.51
CA LEU A 194 8.82 20.34 -17.43
C LEU A 194 10.16 19.98 -16.77
N ALA A 195 10.49 18.70 -16.63
CA ALA A 195 11.77 18.24 -16.11
C ALA A 195 12.94 18.67 -17.03
N ALA A 196 12.72 18.70 -18.35
CA ALA A 196 13.69 19.26 -19.30
C ALA A 196 13.96 20.77 -19.07
N LEU A 197 12.98 21.50 -18.54
CA LEU A 197 13.10 22.93 -18.22
C LEU A 197 13.74 23.21 -16.85
N ARG A 198 13.78 22.22 -15.95
CA ARG A 198 14.35 22.34 -14.59
C ARG A 198 15.35 21.22 -14.30
N PRO A 199 16.48 21.21 -15.02
CA PRO A 199 17.45 20.13 -14.94
C PRO A 199 18.09 19.95 -13.56
N LEU A 200 18.09 20.97 -12.72
CA LEU A 200 18.73 20.95 -11.40
C LEU A 200 17.72 20.75 -10.26
N GLN A 201 16.50 20.32 -10.56
CA GLN A 201 15.49 20.09 -9.52
C GLN A 201 15.99 19.13 -8.43
N ASN A 202 15.89 19.56 -7.16
CA ASN A 202 16.39 18.86 -5.97
C ASN A 202 17.91 18.65 -5.91
N THR A 203 18.70 19.35 -6.73
CA THR A 203 20.17 19.35 -6.59
C THR A 203 20.66 20.56 -5.84
N ARG A 204 21.63 20.34 -4.96
CA ARG A 204 22.24 21.36 -4.11
C ARG A 204 23.65 21.65 -4.59
N ILE A 205 23.88 22.87 -5.08
CA ILE A 205 25.14 23.28 -5.70
C ILE A 205 25.86 24.26 -4.78
N LEU A 206 27.11 23.96 -4.44
CA LEU A 206 28.00 24.90 -3.77
C LEU A 206 28.69 25.77 -4.82
N VAL A 207 28.55 27.10 -4.70
CA VAL A 207 29.20 28.06 -5.58
C VAL A 207 30.24 28.84 -4.79
N VAL A 208 31.50 28.73 -5.21
CA VAL A 208 32.64 29.44 -4.62
C VAL A 208 33.04 30.57 -5.56
N GLY A 209 32.78 31.82 -5.19
CA GLY A 209 32.95 32.94 -6.12
C GLY A 209 33.09 34.29 -5.43
N ASP A 210 32.99 35.36 -6.21
CA ASP A 210 33.03 36.74 -5.71
C ASP A 210 31.70 37.09 -5.01
N PRO A 211 31.73 37.56 -3.74
CA PRO A 211 30.53 37.93 -3.00
C PRO A 211 29.68 39.01 -3.68
N ASN A 212 30.29 39.89 -4.49
CA ASN A 212 29.56 40.93 -5.22
C ASN A 212 28.56 40.36 -6.24
N HIS A 213 28.76 39.11 -6.67
CA HIS A 213 27.93 38.43 -7.67
C HIS A 213 27.05 37.32 -7.06
N ALA A 214 27.08 37.12 -5.74
CA ALA A 214 26.38 36.02 -5.06
C ALA A 214 24.89 35.94 -5.40
N GLY A 215 24.19 37.07 -5.39
CA GLY A 215 22.76 37.12 -5.73
C GLY A 215 22.49 36.75 -7.19
N GLY A 216 23.36 37.13 -8.12
CA GLY A 216 23.24 36.74 -9.52
C GLY A 216 23.53 35.26 -9.74
N TYR A 217 24.53 34.69 -9.05
CA TYR A 217 24.77 33.24 -9.09
C TYR A 217 23.56 32.45 -8.60
N GLN A 218 22.89 32.93 -7.54
CA GLN A 218 21.68 32.31 -7.02
C GLN A 218 20.55 32.33 -8.06
N GLN A 219 20.34 33.46 -8.74
CA GLN A 219 19.33 33.56 -9.79
C GLN A 219 19.60 32.60 -10.94
N VAL A 220 20.87 32.44 -11.35
CA VAL A 220 21.24 31.50 -12.41
C VAL A 220 20.95 30.06 -11.99
N VAL A 221 21.36 29.63 -10.79
CA VAL A 221 21.09 28.26 -10.30
C VAL A 221 19.59 28.00 -10.15
N ASN A 222 18.85 28.95 -9.58
CA ASN A 222 17.40 28.85 -9.38
C ASN A 222 16.64 28.79 -10.71
N ARG A 223 17.11 29.48 -11.77
CA ARG A 223 16.52 29.43 -13.12
C ARG A 223 16.42 28.00 -13.65
N TYR A 224 17.40 27.17 -13.33
CA TYR A 224 17.45 25.76 -13.73
C TYR A 224 16.86 24.82 -12.66
N GLY A 225 16.28 25.34 -11.58
CA GLY A 225 15.58 24.59 -10.53
C GLY A 225 16.45 24.05 -9.40
N GLY A 226 17.73 24.44 -9.32
CA GLY A 226 18.65 24.00 -8.26
C GLY A 226 18.64 24.88 -7.03
N ASP A 227 19.12 24.33 -5.92
CA ASP A 227 19.35 25.05 -4.68
C ASP A 227 20.82 25.44 -4.55
N MET A 228 21.11 26.74 -4.38
CA MET A 228 22.48 27.23 -4.27
C MET A 228 22.89 27.44 -2.81
N VAL A 229 24.12 27.04 -2.47
CA VAL A 229 24.85 27.52 -1.29
C VAL A 229 26.06 28.31 -1.77
N PHE A 230 26.28 29.50 -1.20
CA PHE A 230 27.40 30.36 -1.58
C PHE A 230 28.54 30.28 -0.56
N ALA A 231 29.77 30.31 -1.06
CA ALA A 231 30.97 30.56 -0.25
C ALA A 231 31.84 31.63 -0.90
N ASP A 232 32.33 32.56 -0.07
CA ASP A 232 33.24 33.60 -0.51
C ASP A 232 34.60 32.99 -0.91
N GLY A 233 34.91 33.05 -2.21
CA GLY A 233 36.14 32.50 -2.77
C GLY A 233 37.41 33.25 -2.35
N THR A 234 37.29 34.45 -1.78
CA THR A 234 38.42 35.22 -1.26
C THR A 234 38.85 34.75 0.13
N SER A 235 37.96 34.10 0.88
CA SER A 235 38.22 33.65 2.24
C SER A 235 38.24 32.13 2.38
N ARG A 236 39.44 31.60 2.60
CA ARG A 236 39.68 30.16 2.82
C ARG A 236 38.87 29.57 3.98
N GLN A 237 38.63 30.36 5.03
CA GLN A 237 37.87 29.90 6.20
C GLN A 237 36.39 29.68 5.86
N TRP A 238 35.81 30.57 5.04
CA TRP A 238 34.43 30.45 4.59
C TRP A 238 34.23 29.28 3.63
N VAL A 239 35.16 29.08 2.69
CA VAL A 239 35.14 27.90 1.80
C VAL A 239 35.21 26.60 2.62
N ARG A 240 36.11 26.53 3.59
CA ARG A 240 36.25 25.33 4.43
C ARG A 240 34.99 25.01 5.22
N LYS A 241 34.38 26.03 5.85
CA LYS A 241 33.11 25.87 6.58
C LYS A 241 31.97 25.44 5.65
N ALA A 242 31.93 25.96 4.42
CA ALA A 242 30.90 25.58 3.47
C ALA A 242 31.02 24.13 3.02
N LEU A 243 32.23 23.57 2.93
CA LEU A 243 32.48 22.18 2.51
C LEU A 243 31.95 21.12 3.50
N ASP A 244 31.56 21.48 4.72
CA ASP A 244 30.93 20.56 5.68
C ASP A 244 29.50 20.14 5.26
N GLY A 245 28.91 20.82 4.26
CA GLY A 245 27.60 20.49 3.71
C GLY A 245 27.60 19.31 2.74
N ARG A 246 26.40 18.78 2.44
CA ARG A 246 26.19 17.84 1.34
C ARG A 246 25.82 18.59 0.07
N TYR A 247 26.57 18.35 -1.00
CA TYR A 247 26.39 18.97 -2.31
C TYR A 247 26.49 17.94 -3.42
N ASP A 248 25.72 18.13 -4.48
CA ASP A 248 25.75 17.28 -5.66
C ASP A 248 26.85 17.72 -6.64
N ALA A 249 27.18 19.01 -6.63
CA ALA A 249 28.27 19.61 -7.40
C ALA A 249 28.84 20.84 -6.71
N ILE A 250 30.11 21.13 -6.99
CA ILE A 250 30.79 22.35 -6.55
C ILE A 250 31.25 23.11 -7.79
N VAL A 251 30.95 24.42 -7.85
CA VAL A 251 31.35 25.28 -8.96
C VAL A 251 32.22 26.43 -8.45
N VAL A 252 33.43 26.55 -8.98
CA VAL A 252 34.40 27.60 -8.61
C VAL A 252 34.41 28.67 -9.71
N VAL A 253 33.99 29.88 -9.36
CA VAL A 253 33.83 31.04 -10.24
C VAL A 253 34.58 32.25 -9.67
N THR A 254 35.85 32.06 -9.33
CA THR A 254 36.73 33.11 -8.83
C THR A 254 37.98 33.25 -9.71
N ALA A 255 38.40 34.49 -9.95
CA ALA A 255 39.68 34.79 -10.58
C ALA A 255 40.86 34.75 -9.58
N TYR A 256 40.57 34.89 -8.28
CA TYR A 256 41.56 34.97 -7.21
C TYR A 256 41.68 33.64 -6.45
N GLY A 257 42.92 33.21 -6.18
CA GLY A 257 43.19 32.03 -5.33
C GLY A 257 42.77 30.68 -5.94
N TYR A 258 42.39 30.66 -7.22
CA TYR A 258 41.83 29.52 -7.96
C TYR A 258 42.50 28.19 -7.66
N HIS A 259 43.82 28.08 -7.87
CA HIS A 259 44.57 26.84 -7.64
C HIS A 259 44.51 26.36 -6.19
N THR A 260 44.63 27.28 -5.23
CA THR A 260 44.62 26.94 -3.81
C THR A 260 43.24 26.53 -3.31
N THR A 261 42.18 27.16 -3.83
CA THR A 261 40.80 26.82 -3.52
C THR A 261 40.42 25.48 -4.14
N GLN A 262 40.82 25.22 -5.40
CA GLN A 262 40.58 23.95 -6.08
C GLN A 262 41.24 22.77 -5.34
N MET A 263 42.52 22.90 -4.97
CA MET A 263 43.22 21.86 -4.21
C MET A 263 42.57 21.59 -2.85
N MET A 264 42.10 22.65 -2.17
CA MET A 264 41.42 22.50 -0.88
C MET A 264 40.13 21.71 -1.01
N ILE A 265 39.32 22.04 -2.02
CA ILE A 265 38.05 21.36 -2.30
C ILE A 265 38.31 19.89 -2.64
N GLN A 266 39.25 19.61 -3.54
CA GLN A 266 39.61 18.24 -3.92
C GLN A 266 40.10 17.41 -2.72
N LYS A 267 40.78 18.04 -1.76
CA LYS A 267 41.22 17.36 -0.53
C LYS A 267 40.08 17.04 0.44
N HIS A 268 39.08 17.91 0.57
CA HIS A 268 38.02 17.78 1.59
C HIS A 268 36.73 17.13 1.06
N ALA A 269 36.47 17.23 -0.25
CA ALA A 269 35.28 16.68 -0.90
C ALA A 269 35.67 15.95 -2.22
N PRO A 270 36.50 14.90 -2.16
CA PRO A 270 36.99 14.21 -3.37
C PRO A 270 35.88 13.52 -4.18
N GLU A 271 34.78 13.14 -3.52
CA GLU A 271 33.64 12.43 -4.11
C GLU A 271 32.65 13.36 -4.85
N VAL A 272 32.76 14.67 -4.63
CA VAL A 272 31.85 15.67 -5.20
C VAL A 272 32.46 16.24 -6.48
N PRO A 273 31.75 16.20 -7.62
CA PRO A 273 32.27 16.70 -8.88
C PRO A 273 32.51 18.21 -8.78
N LEU A 274 33.73 18.60 -9.16
CA LEU A 274 34.22 19.97 -9.11
C LEU A 274 34.31 20.55 -10.51
N PHE A 275 33.64 21.68 -10.72
CA PHE A 275 33.65 22.42 -11.98
C PHE A 275 34.24 23.79 -11.77
N SER A 276 34.92 24.31 -12.78
CA SER A 276 35.58 25.60 -12.71
C SER A 276 35.32 26.47 -13.91
N ALA A 277 35.11 27.76 -13.64
CA ALA A 277 35.10 28.80 -14.64
C ALA A 277 36.53 29.35 -14.83
N ARG A 278 36.90 29.69 -16.07
CA ARG A 278 38.21 30.27 -16.38
C ARG A 278 38.33 31.73 -15.92
N ARG A 279 37.20 32.42 -15.71
CA ARG A 279 37.10 33.80 -15.23
C ARG A 279 35.94 33.92 -14.25
N GLY A 280 36.03 34.90 -13.35
CA GLY A 280 34.90 35.27 -12.49
C GLY A 280 33.78 35.95 -13.28
N GLY A 281 32.53 35.79 -12.82
CA GLY A 281 31.38 36.52 -13.37
C GLY A 281 30.17 35.65 -13.72
N LEU A 282 29.03 36.30 -13.98
CA LEU A 282 27.74 35.63 -14.16
C LEU A 282 27.65 34.80 -15.44
N GLY A 283 28.11 35.35 -16.58
CA GLY A 283 28.05 34.62 -17.85
C GLY A 283 28.91 33.37 -17.88
N GLU A 284 30.07 33.39 -17.21
CA GLU A 284 30.94 32.21 -17.09
C GLU A 284 30.35 31.16 -16.15
N MET A 285 29.69 31.57 -15.05
CA MET A 285 28.95 30.66 -14.19
C MET A 285 27.83 29.95 -14.97
N GLU A 286 27.01 30.70 -15.70
CA GLU A 286 25.90 30.15 -16.49
C GLU A 286 26.43 29.18 -17.56
N ARG A 287 27.51 29.54 -18.25
CA ARG A 287 28.18 28.65 -19.21
C ARG A 287 28.66 27.35 -18.57
N VAL A 288 29.31 27.40 -17.40
CA VAL A 288 29.79 26.19 -16.70
C VAL A 288 28.61 25.32 -16.27
N LEU A 289 27.54 25.92 -15.74
CA LEU A 289 26.32 25.20 -15.38
C LEU A 289 25.72 24.43 -16.56
N VAL A 290 25.51 25.12 -17.69
CA VAL A 290 24.85 24.55 -18.87
C VAL A 290 25.73 23.52 -19.57
N THR A 291 27.02 23.80 -19.73
CA THR A 291 27.91 22.96 -20.56
C THR A 291 28.59 21.83 -19.80
N GLN A 292 28.70 21.91 -18.48
CA GLN A 292 29.44 20.94 -17.68
C GLN A 292 28.61 20.34 -16.54
N VAL A 293 28.03 21.17 -15.68
CA VAL A 293 27.35 20.71 -14.45
C VAL A 293 26.09 19.92 -14.79
N ILE A 294 25.17 20.50 -15.57
CA ILE A 294 23.90 19.86 -15.94
C ILE A 294 24.16 18.52 -16.67
N PRO A 295 25.00 18.45 -17.72
CA PRO A 295 25.29 17.17 -18.38
C PRO A 295 25.91 16.12 -17.46
N ALA A 296 26.81 16.50 -16.56
CA ALA A 296 27.46 15.57 -15.65
C ALA A 296 26.48 14.98 -14.61
N LEU A 297 25.61 15.82 -14.05
CA LEU A 297 24.59 15.38 -13.10
C LEU A 297 23.49 14.54 -13.77
N PHE A 298 23.08 14.90 -15.00
CA PHE A 298 22.12 14.09 -15.78
C PHE A 298 22.64 12.70 -16.14
N LYS A 299 23.92 12.56 -16.50
CA LYS A 299 24.53 11.25 -16.76
C LYS A 299 24.48 10.36 -15.52
N ARG A 300 24.75 10.93 -14.33
CA ARG A 300 24.71 10.21 -13.06
C ARG A 300 23.29 9.75 -12.68
N LEU A 301 22.30 10.60 -12.91
CA LEU A 301 20.89 10.26 -12.66
C LEU A 301 20.39 9.17 -13.62
N ARG A 302 20.74 9.23 -14.91
CA ARG A 302 20.41 8.15 -15.87
C ARG A 302 21.06 6.82 -15.52
N SER A 303 22.30 6.82 -15.02
CA SER A 303 22.97 5.58 -14.58
C SER A 303 22.41 4.99 -13.28
N LEU A 304 21.63 5.76 -12.51
CA LEU A 304 20.91 5.26 -11.33
C LEU A 304 19.53 4.68 -11.68
N ASP A 305 18.95 5.10 -12.81
CA ASP A 305 17.65 4.61 -13.30
C ASP A 305 17.76 3.39 -14.24
N GLU A 306 18.96 3.02 -14.70
CA GLU A 306 19.17 1.73 -15.36
C GLU A 306 19.23 0.62 -14.31
N PRO A 307 18.25 -0.32 -14.25
CA PRO A 307 18.46 -1.53 -13.49
C PRO A 307 19.68 -2.22 -14.06
N ALA A 308 20.64 -2.53 -13.19
CA ALA A 308 21.76 -3.40 -13.52
C ALA A 308 21.18 -4.64 -14.21
N SER A 309 21.33 -4.70 -15.52
CA SER A 309 20.91 -5.83 -16.33
C SER A 309 21.94 -6.92 -16.06
N ALA A 310 21.62 -7.78 -15.10
CA ALA A 310 22.26 -9.06 -14.83
C ALA A 310 21.15 -10.09 -14.59
#